data_AF-A0A9Q0PD88-F1
#
_entry.id   AF-A0A9Q0PD88-F1
#
_cell.length_a   1.000
_cell.length_b   1.000
_cell.length_c   1.000
_cell.angle_alpha   90.00
_cell.angle_beta   90.00
_cell.angle_gamma   90.00
#
_symmetry.space_group_name_H-M   'P 1'
#
loop_
_entity.id
_entity.type
_entity.pdbx_description
1 polymer ?
#
loop_
_entity_poly.entity_id
_entity_poly.type
_entity_poly.pdbx_seq_one_letter_code
_entity_poly.pdbx_strand_id
1 'polypeptide(L)'
;MAWKDRKAFTADVKVWEIVYSKDGSVKEVPKAMQLKGHKSAVTWLCFTPDSEQIITASKDGSIRIWNINVRYHLDEDPKTLKVFMIPLHDSNGATLHYDRLSLSPDGRILAATHGSMLQWLCVETGKVLDTADNAHNGDITWIAWAPKTIPAGDGQTFVLATASVDKKVKLWAAPPLESA
;
A
#
# COMPACT_ATOMS: atom_id res chain seq x y z
N MET A 1 9.20 23.58 -23.86
CA MET A 1 9.06 24.05 -22.45
C MET A 1 9.50 22.91 -21.55
N ALA A 2 10.63 23.08 -20.87
CA ALA A 2 11.21 22.06 -20.01
C ALA A 2 10.54 22.10 -18.62
N TRP A 3 9.99 20.98 -18.19
CA TRP A 3 9.49 20.79 -16.83
C TRP A 3 10.68 20.60 -15.88
N LYS A 4 11.21 21.71 -15.35
CA LYS A 4 12.15 21.71 -14.22
C LYS A 4 11.34 21.78 -12.92
N ASP A 5 11.26 20.63 -12.26
CA ASP A 5 11.09 20.42 -10.81
C ASP A 5 10.30 19.13 -10.53
N ARG A 6 10.88 17.97 -10.91
CA ARG A 6 10.51 16.73 -10.24
C ARG A 6 11.09 16.80 -8.83
N LYS A 7 10.27 17.20 -7.85
CA LYS A 7 10.57 16.91 -6.44
C LYS A 7 10.87 15.41 -6.36
N ALA A 8 12.11 15.07 -6.05
CA ALA A 8 12.51 13.68 -5.90
C ALA A 8 11.74 13.09 -4.71
N PHE A 9 11.04 11.98 -4.93
CA PHE A 9 10.44 11.22 -3.84
C PHE A 9 11.55 10.82 -2.85
N THR A 10 11.33 11.03 -1.56
CA THR A 10 12.30 10.72 -0.50
C THR A 10 11.97 9.38 0.17
N ALA A 11 12.90 8.88 0.98
CA ALA A 11 12.69 7.69 1.81
C ALA A 11 11.91 7.99 3.12
N ASP A 12 11.56 9.26 3.35
CA ASP A 12 10.93 9.68 4.59
C ASP A 12 9.45 9.30 4.60
N VAL A 13 9.03 8.59 5.64
CA VAL A 13 7.62 8.52 6.04
C VAL A 13 7.48 9.32 7.32
N LYS A 14 6.60 10.33 7.32
CA LYS A 14 6.33 11.19 8.47
C LYS A 14 4.84 11.17 8.75
N VAL A 15 4.49 11.24 10.03
CA VAL A 15 3.12 11.35 10.50
C VAL A 15 3.00 12.67 11.26
N TRP A 16 1.91 13.38 11.01
CA TRP A 16 1.62 14.65 11.66
C TRP A 16 0.31 14.53 12.42
N GLU A 17 0.25 15.17 13.57
CA GLU A 17 -0.99 15.35 14.32
C GLU A 17 -1.66 16.64 13.82
N ILE A 18 -2.98 16.63 13.65
CA ILE A 18 -3.74 17.87 13.43
C ILE A 18 -4.35 18.28 14.77
N VAL A 19 -3.88 19.39 15.32
CA VAL A 19 -4.41 19.93 16.57
C VAL A 19 -5.42 21.01 16.24
N TYR A 20 -6.63 20.87 16.76
CA TYR A 20 -7.74 21.80 16.52
C TYR A 20 -7.91 22.77 17.69
N SER A 21 -8.27 24.01 17.37
CA SER A 21 -8.76 25.02 18.32
C SER A 21 -10.18 24.68 18.78
N LYS A 22 -10.64 25.36 19.84
CA LYS A 22 -12.01 25.18 20.38
C LYS A 22 -13.12 25.50 19.36
N ASP A 23 -12.83 26.34 18.37
CA ASP A 23 -13.75 26.71 17.29
C ASP A 23 -13.69 25.75 16.09
N GLY A 24 -12.90 24.67 16.18
CA GLY A 24 -12.72 23.68 15.12
C GLY A 24 -11.71 24.07 14.04
N SER A 25 -11.08 25.25 14.12
CA SER A 25 -10.00 25.62 13.20
C SER A 25 -8.72 24.82 13.48
N VAL A 26 -7.90 24.57 12.45
CA VAL A 26 -6.58 23.95 12.64
C VAL A 26 -5.66 24.95 13.34
N LYS A 27 -5.16 24.59 14.52
CA LYS A 27 -4.25 25.40 15.33
C LYS A 27 -2.80 25.16 14.93
N GLU A 28 -2.40 23.90 14.88
CA GLU A 28 -1.03 23.47 14.62
C GLU A 28 -1.01 22.06 13.99
N VAL A 29 0.08 21.77 13.26
CA VAL A 29 0.30 20.47 12.62
C VAL A 29 1.71 19.95 12.97
N PRO A 30 1.98 19.63 14.24
CA PRO A 30 3.29 19.16 14.66
C PRO A 30 3.59 17.78 14.04
N LYS A 31 4.88 17.52 13.80
CA LYS A 31 5.35 16.19 13.40
C LYS A 31 5.21 15.27 14.61
N ALA A 32 4.30 14.29 14.54
CA ALA A 32 4.09 13.30 15.58
C ALA A 32 5.22 12.28 15.60
N MET A 33 5.58 11.72 14.43
CA MET A 33 6.65 10.71 14.33
C MET A 33 7.25 10.63 12.92
N GLN A 34 8.39 9.96 12.82
CA GLN A 34 9.06 9.65 11.56
C GLN A 34 9.37 8.15 11.50
N LEU A 35 8.84 7.46 10.49
CA LEU A 35 9.07 6.03 10.29
C LEU A 35 10.34 5.87 9.44
N LYS A 36 11.45 5.55 10.10
CA LYS A 36 12.77 5.42 9.47
C LYS A 36 13.02 3.98 9.04
N GLY A 37 13.56 3.78 7.84
CA GLY A 37 14.05 2.47 7.42
C GLY A 37 14.07 2.24 5.92
N HIS A 38 13.21 2.93 5.15
CA HIS A 38 13.33 2.90 3.71
C HIS A 38 14.66 3.54 3.26
N LYS A 39 15.23 3.01 2.17
CA LYS A 39 16.51 3.46 1.61
C LYS A 39 16.35 4.23 0.29
N SER A 40 15.13 4.31 -0.21
CA SER A 40 14.79 4.99 -1.47
C SER A 40 13.36 5.52 -1.40
N ALA A 41 12.97 6.23 -2.46
CA ALA A 41 11.65 6.82 -2.64
C ALA A 41 10.50 5.90 -2.20
N VAL A 42 9.70 6.35 -1.24
CA VAL A 42 8.41 5.73 -0.93
C VAL A 42 7.46 6.05 -2.08
N THR A 43 6.87 5.02 -2.67
CA THR A 43 6.03 5.14 -3.87
C THR A 43 4.54 5.17 -3.56
N TRP A 44 4.13 4.50 -2.48
CA TRP A 44 2.74 4.44 -2.06
C TRP A 44 2.62 4.04 -0.58
N LEU A 45 1.45 4.31 0.01
CA LEU A 45 1.09 3.86 1.34
C LEU A 45 -0.41 3.57 1.48
N CYS A 46 -0.78 2.77 2.47
CA CYS A 46 -2.16 2.61 2.95
C CYS A 46 -2.19 2.36 4.47
N PHE A 47 -3.33 2.63 5.10
CA PHE A 47 -3.59 2.29 6.51
C PHE A 47 -4.22 0.91 6.63
N THR A 48 -4.02 0.26 7.77
CA THR A 48 -4.85 -0.88 8.18
C THR A 48 -6.27 -0.44 8.58
N PRO A 49 -7.28 -1.32 8.50
CA PRO A 49 -8.67 -0.94 8.81
C PRO A 49 -8.86 -0.47 10.27
N ASP A 50 -8.03 -1.00 11.19
CA ASP A 50 -8.00 -0.58 12.60
C ASP A 50 -7.28 0.77 12.82
N SER A 51 -6.66 1.34 11.79
CA SER A 51 -5.86 2.58 11.84
C SER A 51 -4.65 2.53 12.77
N GLU A 52 -4.21 1.34 13.19
CA GLU A 52 -3.06 1.18 14.08
C GLU A 52 -1.75 1.00 13.32
N GLN A 53 -1.81 0.67 12.03
CA GLN A 53 -0.64 0.41 11.21
C GLN A 53 -0.69 1.13 9.86
N ILE A 54 0.50 1.37 9.32
CA ILE A 54 0.70 1.85 7.95
C ILE A 54 1.49 0.79 7.18
N ILE A 55 1.10 0.54 5.95
CA ILE A 55 1.85 -0.26 4.98
C ILE A 55 2.43 0.68 3.93
N THR A 56 3.74 0.61 3.67
CA THR A 56 4.42 1.45 2.68
C THR A 56 5.18 0.60 1.66
N ALA A 57 5.19 1.03 0.40
CA ALA A 57 6.07 0.46 -0.64
C ALA A 57 7.14 1.48 -1.04
N SER A 58 8.32 0.99 -1.42
CA SER A 58 9.44 1.84 -1.82
C SER A 58 10.19 1.28 -3.02
N LYS A 59 10.88 2.19 -3.73
CA LYS A 59 11.88 1.87 -4.75
C LYS A 59 13.15 1.20 -4.19
N ASP A 60 13.24 1.01 -2.88
CA ASP A 60 14.29 0.17 -2.28
C ASP A 60 13.99 -1.34 -2.38
N GLY A 61 12.87 -1.69 -3.03
CA GLY A 61 12.44 -3.07 -3.26
C GLY A 61 11.72 -3.68 -2.06
N SER A 62 11.32 -2.89 -1.06
CA SER A 62 10.63 -3.40 0.13
C SER A 62 9.22 -2.83 0.31
N ILE A 63 8.36 -3.67 0.90
CA ILE A 63 7.16 -3.27 1.62
C ILE A 63 7.49 -3.28 3.11
N ARG A 64 7.04 -2.26 3.83
CA ARG A 64 7.18 -2.19 5.30
C ARG A 64 5.82 -2.00 5.95
N ILE A 65 5.62 -2.70 7.07
CA ILE A 65 4.46 -2.53 7.95
C ILE A 65 4.95 -1.88 9.23
N TRP A 66 4.32 -0.78 9.61
CA TRP A 66 4.69 0.06 10.74
C TRP A 66 3.57 0.07 11.76
N ASN A 67 3.90 -0.09 13.04
CA ASN A 67 2.98 0.28 14.12
C ASN A 67 3.05 1.79 14.33
N ILE A 68 1.91 2.45 14.21
CA ILE A 68 1.73 3.88 14.49
C ILE A 68 0.87 4.14 15.72
N ASN A 69 0.30 3.11 16.34
CA ASN A 69 -0.35 3.18 17.64
C ASN A 69 0.70 3.22 18.76
N VAL A 70 1.41 4.35 18.84
CA VAL A 70 2.46 4.62 19.83
C VAL A 70 2.15 5.89 20.60
N ARG A 71 2.63 5.97 21.84
CA ARG A 71 2.51 7.19 22.65
C ARG A 71 3.62 8.17 22.29
N TYR A 72 3.53 8.79 21.11
CA TYR A 72 4.60 9.68 20.62
C TYR A 72 4.83 10.92 21.50
N HIS A 73 3.83 11.38 22.25
CA HIS A 73 4.00 12.44 23.26
C HIS A 73 4.87 12.02 24.46
N LEU A 74 5.13 10.72 24.62
CA LEU A 74 6.05 10.16 25.61
C LEU A 74 7.36 9.70 24.97
N ASP A 75 7.69 10.22 23.79
CA ASP A 75 8.88 9.88 23.00
C ASP A 75 8.98 8.37 22.66
N GLU A 76 7.85 7.68 22.56
CA GLU A 76 7.83 6.30 22.07
C GLU A 76 8.10 6.26 20.55
N ASP A 77 9.18 5.60 20.15
CA ASP A 77 9.53 5.43 18.74
C ASP A 77 8.54 4.52 17.99
N PRO A 78 8.16 4.86 16.75
CA PRO A 78 7.38 3.97 15.89
C PRO A 78 8.19 2.70 15.56
N LYS A 79 7.50 1.56 15.51
CA LYS A 79 8.15 0.25 15.31
C LYS A 79 7.87 -0.28 13.92
N THR A 80 8.92 -0.69 13.19
CA THR A 80 8.74 -1.56 12.02
C THR A 80 8.33 -2.93 12.52
N LEU A 81 7.13 -3.38 12.16
CA LEU A 81 6.64 -4.71 12.50
C LEU A 81 7.16 -5.76 11.52
N LYS A 82 7.07 -5.46 10.22
CA LYS A 82 7.42 -6.39 9.15
C LYS A 82 8.12 -5.69 7.99
N VAL A 83 9.01 -6.41 7.32
CA VAL A 83 9.66 -6.01 6.08
C VAL A 83 9.55 -7.18 5.11
N PHE A 84 8.92 -6.95 3.97
CA PHE A 84 8.82 -7.92 2.89
C PHE A 84 9.57 -7.39 1.67
N MET A 85 10.28 -8.28 0.98
CA MET A 85 10.88 -7.93 -0.30
C MET A 85 9.85 -8.10 -1.41
N ILE A 86 9.83 -7.14 -2.34
CA ILE A 86 8.98 -7.21 -3.52
C ILE A 86 9.50 -8.36 -4.40
N PRO A 87 8.67 -9.36 -4.73
CA PRO A 87 9.09 -10.57 -5.46
C PRO A 87 9.15 -10.38 -6.97
N LEU A 88 8.99 -9.14 -7.46
CA LEU A 88 8.99 -8.80 -8.87
C LEU A 88 10.39 -8.36 -9.31
N HIS A 89 10.83 -8.89 -10.45
CA HIS A 89 12.14 -8.60 -11.02
C HIS A 89 12.01 -8.29 -12.51
N ASP A 90 12.85 -7.39 -13.02
CA ASP A 90 12.99 -7.17 -14.46
C ASP A 90 13.83 -8.27 -15.13
N SER A 91 14.03 -8.16 -16.44
CA SER A 91 14.84 -9.12 -17.22
C SER A 91 16.31 -9.19 -16.78
N ASN A 92 16.80 -8.19 -16.06
CA ASN A 92 18.16 -8.14 -15.53
C ASN A 92 18.23 -8.61 -14.06
N GLY A 93 17.11 -9.06 -13.49
CA GLY A 93 17.01 -9.50 -12.10
C GLY A 93 16.87 -8.34 -11.09
N ALA A 94 16.78 -7.09 -11.54
CA ALA A 94 16.61 -5.96 -10.64
C ALA A 94 15.18 -5.96 -10.07
N THR A 95 15.07 -5.80 -8.75
CA THR A 95 13.77 -5.75 -8.08
C THR A 95 12.95 -4.55 -8.57
N LEU A 96 11.73 -4.82 -9.01
CA LEU A 96 10.75 -3.83 -9.41
C LEU A 96 10.11 -3.20 -8.16
N HIS A 97 9.29 -2.17 -8.36
CA HIS A 97 8.63 -1.45 -7.25
C HIS A 97 7.12 -1.44 -7.46
N TYR A 98 6.35 -1.48 -6.38
CA TYR A 98 4.92 -1.26 -6.47
C TYR A 98 4.61 0.24 -6.59
N ASP A 99 3.64 0.58 -7.44
CA ASP A 99 3.19 1.96 -7.68
C ASP A 99 1.83 2.27 -7.03
N ARG A 100 1.01 1.26 -6.72
CA ARG A 100 -0.17 1.36 -5.86
C ARG A 100 -0.23 0.20 -4.87
N LEU A 101 -0.76 0.48 -3.69
CA LEU A 101 -1.17 -0.50 -2.70
C LEU A 101 -2.63 -0.24 -2.30
N SER A 102 -3.38 -1.30 -2.07
CA SER A 102 -4.72 -1.23 -1.46
C SER A 102 -4.96 -2.46 -0.61
N LEU A 103 -5.30 -2.23 0.65
CA LEU A 103 -5.54 -3.30 1.61
C LEU A 103 -7.01 -3.70 1.57
N SER A 104 -7.29 -5.00 1.64
CA SER A 104 -8.65 -5.52 1.71
C SER A 104 -9.37 -5.01 2.98
N PRO A 105 -10.70 -4.92 2.98
CA PRO A 105 -11.45 -4.38 4.12
C PRO A 105 -11.24 -5.14 5.44
N ASP A 106 -10.90 -6.42 5.37
CA ASP A 106 -10.57 -7.26 6.54
C ASP A 106 -9.09 -7.17 6.97
N GLY A 107 -8.27 -6.42 6.25
CA GLY A 107 -6.85 -6.21 6.55
C GLY A 107 -5.92 -7.37 6.18
N ARG A 108 -6.42 -8.43 5.52
CA ARG A 108 -5.63 -9.67 5.34
C ARG A 108 -4.91 -9.78 4.00
N ILE A 109 -5.44 -9.14 2.95
CA ILE A 109 -4.92 -9.22 1.58
C ILE A 109 -4.49 -7.83 1.11
N LEU A 110 -3.25 -7.71 0.67
CA LEU A 110 -2.72 -6.51 0.05
C LEU A 110 -2.75 -6.68 -1.47
N ALA A 111 -3.52 -5.86 -2.17
CA ALA A 111 -3.41 -5.70 -3.61
C ALA A 111 -2.29 -4.69 -3.91
N ALA A 112 -1.40 -5.04 -4.84
CA ALA A 112 -0.27 -4.21 -5.24
C ALA A 112 -0.09 -4.23 -6.76
N THR A 113 0.29 -3.10 -7.37
CA THR A 113 0.46 -2.99 -8.83
C THR A 113 1.86 -2.55 -9.22
N HIS A 114 2.29 -2.98 -10.41
CA HIS A 114 3.48 -2.48 -11.09
C HIS A 114 3.17 -2.36 -12.58
N GLY A 115 3.01 -1.13 -13.09
CA GLY A 115 2.61 -0.90 -14.48
C GLY A 115 1.27 -1.57 -14.79
N SER A 116 1.26 -2.55 -15.68
CA SER A 116 0.06 -3.31 -16.08
C SER A 116 -0.25 -4.54 -15.22
N MET A 117 0.64 -4.88 -14.28
CA MET A 117 0.56 -6.08 -13.45
C MET A 117 -0.15 -5.81 -12.11
N LEU A 118 -0.85 -6.82 -11.62
CA LEU A 118 -1.51 -6.83 -10.32
C LEU A 118 -1.11 -8.08 -9.53
N GLN A 119 -0.77 -7.91 -8.25
CA GLN A 119 -0.49 -9.00 -7.32
C GLN A 119 -1.34 -8.89 -6.06
N TRP A 120 -1.65 -10.04 -5.47
CA TRP A 120 -2.25 -10.13 -4.13
C TRP A 120 -1.26 -10.80 -3.20
N LEU A 121 -1.05 -10.20 -2.03
CA LEU A 121 -0.14 -10.70 -1.01
C LEU A 121 -0.88 -10.92 0.31
N CYS A 122 -0.50 -11.96 1.03
CA CYS A 122 -0.92 -12.16 2.41
C CYS A 122 -0.18 -11.16 3.30
N VAL A 123 -0.91 -10.29 4.00
CA VAL A 123 -0.33 -9.23 4.85
C VAL A 123 0.45 -9.83 6.01
N GLU A 124 0.00 -11.00 6.50
CA GLU A 124 0.64 -11.66 7.63
C GLU A 124 2.01 -12.23 7.27
N THR A 125 2.15 -12.82 6.08
CA THR A 125 3.36 -13.59 5.71
C THR A 125 4.20 -12.93 4.63
N GLY A 126 3.65 -11.96 3.90
CA GLY A 126 4.26 -11.36 2.71
C GLY A 126 4.27 -12.29 1.49
N LYS A 127 3.71 -13.50 1.59
CA LYS A 127 3.63 -14.43 0.46
C LYS A 127 2.68 -13.89 -0.61
N VAL A 128 3.07 -14.08 -1.87
CA VAL A 128 2.19 -13.86 -3.02
C VAL A 128 1.12 -14.94 -3.03
N LEU A 129 -0.14 -14.53 -3.03
CA LEU A 129 -1.31 -15.39 -3.15
C LEU A 129 -1.64 -15.65 -4.62
N ASP A 130 -1.59 -14.60 -5.44
CA ASP A 130 -1.83 -14.69 -6.88
C ASP A 130 -1.19 -13.51 -7.63
N THR A 131 -0.99 -13.68 -8.94
CA THR A 131 -0.43 -12.67 -9.85
C THR A 131 -1.18 -12.67 -11.18
N ALA A 132 -1.55 -11.48 -11.63
CA ALA A 132 -2.03 -11.22 -12.97
C ALA A 132 -1.00 -10.37 -13.73
N ASP A 133 -0.06 -11.01 -14.43
CA ASP A 133 1.06 -10.37 -15.12
C ASP A 133 0.62 -9.31 -16.15
N ASN A 134 -0.47 -9.61 -16.86
CA ASN A 134 -1.09 -8.71 -17.85
C ASN A 134 -2.52 -8.38 -17.44
N ALA A 135 -2.68 -7.89 -16.21
CA ALA A 135 -3.99 -7.49 -15.71
C ALA A 135 -4.66 -6.47 -16.63
N HIS A 136 -3.89 -5.57 -17.26
CA HIS A 136 -4.36 -4.64 -18.31
C HIS A 136 -3.39 -4.55 -19.50
N ASN A 137 -3.84 -3.98 -20.63
CA ASN A 137 -2.98 -3.73 -21.79
C ASN A 137 -2.31 -2.33 -21.72
N GLY A 138 -2.07 -1.86 -20.50
CA GLY A 138 -1.51 -0.56 -20.18
C GLY A 138 -1.50 -0.34 -18.67
N ASP A 139 -0.77 0.68 -18.25
CA ASP A 139 -0.58 0.99 -16.83
C ASP A 139 -1.89 1.10 -16.06
N ILE A 140 -1.95 0.40 -14.93
CA ILE A 140 -3.03 0.52 -13.96
C ILE A 140 -2.85 1.87 -13.27
N THR A 141 -3.88 2.70 -13.35
CA THR A 141 -3.86 4.05 -12.78
C THR A 141 -4.41 4.07 -11.36
N TRP A 142 -5.34 3.16 -11.05
CA TRP A 142 -6.00 3.09 -9.75
C TRP A 142 -6.51 1.69 -9.42
N ILE A 143 -6.58 1.39 -8.12
CA ILE A 143 -7.17 0.17 -7.56
C ILE A 143 -8.06 0.51 -6.36
N ALA A 144 -9.17 -0.22 -6.19
CA ALA A 144 -10.09 -0.02 -5.07
C ALA A 144 -10.80 -1.32 -4.69
N TRP A 145 -10.78 -1.67 -3.41
CA TRP A 145 -11.56 -2.80 -2.89
C TRP A 145 -13.02 -2.40 -2.71
N ALA A 146 -13.93 -3.32 -3.04
CA ALA A 146 -15.32 -3.23 -2.61
C ALA A 146 -15.38 -3.32 -1.07
N PRO A 147 -16.21 -2.50 -0.40
CA PRO A 147 -16.25 -2.44 1.06
C PRO A 147 -16.89 -3.68 1.72
N LYS A 148 -17.57 -4.51 0.93
CA LYS A 148 -18.25 -5.73 1.38
C LYS A 148 -17.95 -6.86 0.42
N THR A 149 -18.08 -8.08 0.91
CA THR A 149 -18.00 -9.27 0.08
C THR A 149 -19.22 -9.39 -0.83
N ILE A 150 -19.06 -10.10 -1.93
CA ILE A 150 -20.16 -10.57 -2.78
C ILE A 150 -20.19 -12.10 -2.79
N PRO A 151 -21.35 -12.71 -3.06
CA PRO A 151 -21.43 -14.14 -3.33
C PRO A 151 -20.55 -14.54 -4.52
N ALA A 152 -19.75 -15.58 -4.36
CA ALA A 152 -18.95 -16.19 -5.41
C ALA A 152 -18.85 -17.71 -5.18
N GLY A 153 -19.43 -18.49 -6.10
CA GLY A 153 -19.62 -19.93 -5.88
C GLY A 153 -20.45 -20.19 -4.63
N ASP A 154 -19.98 -21.09 -3.77
CA ASP A 154 -20.61 -21.43 -2.48
C ASP A 154 -20.20 -20.50 -1.33
N GLY A 155 -19.37 -19.48 -1.60
CA GLY A 155 -18.75 -18.63 -0.59
C GLY A 155 -18.99 -17.14 -0.79
N GLN A 156 -18.28 -16.36 0.03
CA GLN A 156 -18.23 -14.90 -0.04
C GLN A 156 -16.80 -14.49 -0.40
N THR A 157 -16.64 -13.54 -1.31
CA THR A 157 -15.32 -13.01 -1.69
C THR A 157 -15.31 -11.50 -1.67
N PHE A 158 -14.17 -10.92 -1.31
CA PHE A 158 -13.89 -9.53 -1.64
C PHE A 158 -13.66 -9.39 -3.15
N VAL A 159 -13.94 -8.20 -3.67
CA VAL A 159 -13.70 -7.83 -5.07
C VAL A 159 -12.84 -6.60 -5.13
N LEU A 160 -11.81 -6.63 -5.95
CA LEU A 160 -10.99 -5.48 -6.29
C LEU A 160 -11.41 -4.94 -7.67
N ALA A 161 -11.54 -3.63 -7.80
CA ALA A 161 -11.63 -2.96 -9.08
C ALA A 161 -10.28 -2.35 -9.47
N THR A 162 -9.90 -2.46 -10.74
CA THR A 162 -8.73 -1.79 -11.33
C THR A 162 -9.12 -0.93 -12.52
N ALA A 163 -8.55 0.26 -12.62
CA ALA A 163 -8.71 1.16 -13.77
C ALA A 163 -7.37 1.35 -14.48
N SER A 164 -7.36 1.44 -15.81
CA SER A 164 -6.14 1.54 -16.60
C SER A 164 -6.23 2.56 -17.73
N VAL A 165 -5.08 3.01 -18.20
CA VAL A 165 -4.95 3.82 -19.42
C VAL A 165 -5.45 3.10 -20.68
N ASP A 166 -5.60 1.77 -20.62
CA ASP A 166 -6.19 0.94 -21.70
C ASP A 166 -7.71 1.17 -21.91
N LYS A 167 -8.29 2.13 -21.20
CA LYS A 167 -9.70 2.56 -21.24
C LYS A 167 -10.65 1.52 -20.66
N LYS A 168 -10.17 0.58 -19.84
CA LYS A 168 -10.99 -0.44 -19.19
C LYS A 168 -10.95 -0.33 -17.67
N VAL A 169 -12.05 -0.77 -17.06
CA VAL A 169 -12.11 -1.16 -15.66
C VAL A 169 -12.30 -2.67 -15.61
N LYS A 170 -11.54 -3.36 -14.75
CA LYS A 170 -11.70 -4.80 -14.50
C LYS A 170 -12.02 -5.05 -13.04
N LEU A 171 -12.78 -6.10 -12.78
CA LEU A 171 -13.13 -6.58 -11.44
C LEU A 171 -12.48 -7.94 -11.22
N TRP A 172 -11.97 -8.14 -10.01
CA TRP A 172 -11.20 -9.32 -9.64
C TRP A 172 -11.72 -9.86 -8.32
N ALA A 173 -12.11 -11.13 -8.28
CA ALA A 173 -12.34 -11.81 -7.02
C ALA A 173 -10.99 -11.96 -6.30
N ALA A 174 -10.97 -11.72 -4.99
CA ALA A 174 -9.78 -11.95 -4.19
C ALA A 174 -9.39 -13.44 -4.22
N PRO A 175 -8.10 -13.78 -4.33
CA PRO A 175 -7.66 -15.14 -4.13
C PRO A 175 -7.93 -15.57 -2.68
N PRO A 176 -8.23 -16.85 -2.42
CA PRO A 176 -8.36 -17.36 -1.06
C PRO A 176 -7.04 -17.24 -0.32
N LEU A 177 -7.11 -17.01 1.00
CA LEU A 177 -5.95 -17.24 1.86
C LEU A 177 -5.79 -18.76 2.00
N GLU A 178 -4.65 -19.30 1.60
CA GLU A 178 -4.33 -20.70 1.90
C GLU A 178 -4.45 -20.91 3.42
N SER A 179 -5.15 -21.97 3.83
CA SER A 179 -5.13 -22.41 5.23
C SER A 179 -3.70 -22.84 5.55
N ALA A 180 -3.09 -22.20 6.54
CA ALA A 180 -1.80 -22.58 7.09
C ALA A 180 -1.78 -24.05 7.55
#